data_AF-A0A1V5QDD4-F1
#
_entry.id   AF-A0A1V5QDD4-F1
#
_cell.length_a   1.000
_cell.length_b   1.000
_cell.length_c   1.000
_cell.angle_alpha   90.00
_cell.angle_beta   90.00
_cell.angle_gamma   90.00
#
_symmetry.space_group_name_H-M   'P 1'
#
loop_
_entity.id
_entity.type
_entity.pdbx_description
1 polymer ?
#
loop_
_entity_poly.entity_id
_entity_poly.type
_entity_poly.pdbx_seq_one_letter_code
_entity_poly.pdbx_strand_id
1 'polypeptide(L)'
;MPYHLATLEAFRLYFERLEEDGILAVHVSNWHVDLLPLCKAVSGALGVHPYGVVGVAENRVTTDAMWVFMTRHPHRYHFTDQASAREVAWERVRDIAVPADDKGSLLPLLRH
;
A
#
# COMPACT_ATOMS: atom_id res chain seq x y z
N MET A 1 -7.52 -5.37 10.06
CA MET A 1 -8.18 -4.40 9.16
C MET A 1 -9.41 -5.09 8.55
N PRO A 2 -10.62 -4.52 8.66
CA PRO A 2 -11.81 -5.10 8.04
C PRO A 2 -11.68 -5.22 6.52
N TYR A 3 -12.20 -6.31 5.94
CA TYR A 3 -12.07 -6.64 4.50
C TYR A 3 -12.63 -5.53 3.59
N HIS A 4 -13.77 -4.95 3.94
CA HIS A 4 -14.44 -3.91 3.17
C HIS A 4 -13.67 -2.59 3.07
N LEU A 5 -12.55 -2.43 3.81
CA LEU A 5 -11.64 -1.30 3.67
C LEU A 5 -10.47 -1.60 2.70
N ALA A 6 -10.43 -2.82 2.14
CA ALA A 6 -9.35 -3.37 1.34
C ALA A 6 -9.80 -3.72 -0.10
N THR A 7 -10.76 -2.98 -0.63
CA THR A 7 -11.36 -3.20 -1.95
C THR A 7 -11.15 -1.98 -2.86
N LEU A 8 -11.30 -2.17 -4.17
CA LEU A 8 -11.23 -1.09 -5.14
C LEU A 8 -12.22 0.05 -4.81
N GLU A 9 -13.44 -0.31 -4.42
CA GLU A 9 -14.51 0.64 -4.11
C GLU A 9 -14.16 1.50 -2.90
N ALA A 10 -13.58 0.89 -1.85
CA ALA A 10 -13.13 1.61 -0.67
C ALA A 10 -12.03 2.62 -1.01
N PHE A 11 -11.03 2.21 -1.79
CA PHE A 11 -9.95 3.10 -2.22
C PHE A 11 -10.46 4.22 -3.13
N ARG A 12 -11.40 3.93 -4.03
CA ARG A 12 -12.04 4.96 -4.85
C ARG A 12 -12.73 6.01 -3.98
N LEU A 13 -13.48 5.59 -2.96
CA LEU A 13 -14.15 6.49 -2.01
C LEU A 13 -13.17 7.33 -1.18
N TYR A 14 -11.97 6.81 -0.88
CA TYR A 14 -10.91 7.57 -0.21
C TYR A 14 -10.35 8.66 -1.11
N PHE A 15 -10.06 8.33 -2.37
CA PHE A 15 -9.59 9.32 -3.35
C PHE A 15 -10.67 10.35 -3.69
N GLU A 16 -11.95 9.99 -3.78
CA GLU A 16 -13.04 10.95 -4.00
C GLU A 16 -13.14 12.02 -2.88
N ARG A 17 -12.67 11.70 -1.67
CA ARG A 17 -12.66 12.62 -0.52
C ARG A 17 -11.36 13.39 -0.35
N LEU A 18 -10.38 13.13 -1.20
CA LEU A 18 -9.05 13.69 -1.11
C LEU A 18 -8.91 14.85 -2.10
N GLU A 19 -8.31 15.96 -1.64
CA GLU A 19 -7.89 17.08 -2.50
C GLU A 19 -7.04 16.59 -3.67
N GLU A 20 -6.97 17.35 -4.77
CA GLU A 20 -6.30 16.96 -6.03
C GLU A 20 -4.87 16.45 -5.80
N ASP A 21 -4.09 17.17 -4.99
CA ASP A 21 -2.70 16.86 -4.60
C ASP A 21 -2.57 16.08 -3.29
N GLY A 22 -3.69 15.63 -2.70
CA GLY A 22 -3.64 14.92 -1.43
C GLY A 22 -2.98 13.54 -1.57
N ILE A 23 -2.42 13.08 -0.44
CA ILE A 23 -1.70 11.81 -0.35
C ILE A 23 -2.52 10.83 0.49
N LEU A 24 -2.82 9.65 -0.07
CA LEU A 24 -3.39 8.55 0.71
C LEU A 24 -2.24 7.73 1.31
N ALA A 25 -2.09 7.77 2.64
CA ALA A 25 -1.09 6.98 3.35
C ALA A 25 -1.71 5.69 3.92
N VAL A 26 -1.21 4.54 3.48
CA VAL A 26 -1.67 3.22 3.88
C VAL A 26 -0.58 2.54 4.71
N HIS A 27 -0.88 2.26 5.98
CA HIS A 27 -0.01 1.45 6.83
C HIS A 27 -0.21 -0.04 6.53
N VAL A 28 0.82 -0.69 6.01
CA VAL A 28 0.75 -2.06 5.47
C VAL A 28 1.56 -3.09 6.25
N SER A 29 2.17 -2.72 7.38
CA SER A 29 2.83 -3.68 8.28
C SER A 29 1.78 -4.50 9.04
N ASN A 30 1.36 -5.60 8.41
CA ASN A 30 0.50 -6.62 9.00
C ASN A 30 1.21 -7.98 8.93
N TRP A 31 1.22 -8.71 10.04
CA TRP A 31 1.84 -10.03 10.10
C TRP A 31 1.06 -11.07 9.27
N HIS A 32 -0.26 -10.96 9.18
CA HIS A 32 -1.10 -11.98 8.56
C HIS A 32 -1.37 -11.75 7.07
N VAL A 33 -1.27 -10.50 6.62
CA VAL A 33 -1.72 -10.09 5.29
C VAL A 33 -0.62 -9.24 4.64
N ASP A 34 -0.18 -9.65 3.46
CA ASP A 34 0.65 -8.82 2.59
C ASP A 34 -0.25 -7.90 1.78
N LEU A 35 -0.24 -6.60 2.11
CA LEU A 35 -1.09 -5.59 1.47
C LEU A 35 -0.41 -4.91 0.28
N LEU A 36 0.86 -5.19 -0.02
CA LEU A 36 1.53 -4.60 -1.19
C LEU A 36 0.88 -5.01 -2.52
N PRO A 37 0.51 -6.30 -2.73
CA PRO A 37 -0.18 -6.70 -3.95
C PRO A 37 -1.53 -6.00 -4.12
N LEU A 38 -2.24 -5.75 -3.01
CA LEU A 38 -3.47 -4.97 -2.99
C LEU A 38 -3.20 -3.53 -3.45
N CYS A 39 -2.24 -2.85 -2.83
CA CYS A 39 -1.89 -1.47 -3.20
C CYS A 39 -1.46 -1.39 -4.67
N LYS A 40 -0.68 -2.35 -5.17
CA LYS A 40 -0.27 -2.43 -6.58
C LYS A 40 -1.49 -2.58 -7.52
N ALA A 41 -2.37 -3.53 -7.24
CA ALA A 41 -3.54 -3.81 -8.07
C ALA A 41 -4.51 -2.63 -8.12
N VAL A 42 -4.82 -2.05 -6.96
CA VAL A 42 -5.70 -0.88 -6.87
C VAL A 42 -5.08 0.34 -7.55
N SER A 43 -3.76 0.53 -7.42
CA SER A 43 -3.06 1.63 -8.10
C SER A 43 -3.22 1.55 -9.61
N GLY A 44 -3.01 0.36 -10.19
CA GLY A 44 -3.21 0.13 -11.62
C GLY A 44 -4.66 0.36 -12.06
N ALA A 45 -5.62 -0.07 -11.25
CA ALA A 45 -7.05 0.09 -11.56
C ALA A 45 -7.54 1.54 -11.49
N LEU A 46 -7.04 2.33 -10.53
CA LEU A 46 -7.43 3.73 -10.33
C LEU A 46 -6.55 4.73 -11.09
N GLY A 47 -5.46 4.27 -11.72
CA GLY A 47 -4.50 5.14 -12.40
C GLY A 47 -3.73 6.06 -11.45
N VAL A 48 -3.50 5.61 -10.21
CA VAL A 48 -2.73 6.34 -9.20
C VAL A 48 -1.33 5.74 -9.04
N HIS A 49 -0.43 6.50 -8.42
CA HIS A 49 0.98 6.15 -8.28
C HIS A 49 1.30 5.75 -6.84
N PRO A 50 1.72 4.50 -6.60
CA PRO A 50 2.12 4.06 -5.27
C PRO A 50 3.62 4.26 -5.05
N TYR A 51 3.97 4.73 -3.87
CA TYR A 51 5.32 4.83 -3.37
C TYR A 51 5.41 4.16 -2.01
N GLY A 52 6.12 3.04 -1.96
CA GLY A 52 6.24 2.23 -0.76
C GLY A 52 7.56 2.48 -0.04
N VAL A 53 7.50 2.61 1.28
CA VAL A 53 8.67 2.72 2.15
C VAL A 53 8.57 1.74 3.32
N VAL A 54 9.69 1.08 3.61
CA VAL A 54 9.86 0.21 4.77
C VAL A 54 10.82 0.90 5.72
N GLY A 55 10.35 1.27 6.90
CA GLY A 55 11.22 1.69 8.00
C GLY A 55 12.01 0.50 8.51
N VAL A 56 13.33 0.67 8.64
CA VAL A 56 14.23 -0.33 9.21
C VAL A 56 14.19 -0.19 10.72
N ALA A 57 13.72 -1.22 11.43
CA ALA A 57 13.70 -1.20 12.88
C ALA A 57 15.13 -1.07 13.47
N GLU A 58 15.33 -0.09 14.36
CA GLU A 58 16.63 0.13 15.01
C GLU A 58 17.00 -0.98 16.01
N ASN A 59 16.03 -1.73 16.54
CA ASN A 59 16.23 -2.77 17.55
C ASN A 59 15.27 -3.96 17.39
N ARG A 60 15.63 -5.15 17.88
CA ARG A 60 14.85 -6.42 17.79
C ARG A 60 13.45 -6.41 18.42
N VAL A 61 13.06 -5.32 19.09
CA VAL A 61 11.79 -5.20 19.81
C VAL A 61 10.75 -4.41 19.01
N THR A 62 11.15 -3.69 17.96
CA THR A 62 10.25 -2.97 17.05
C THR A 62 10.08 -3.74 15.73
N THR A 63 8.83 -3.88 15.29
CA THR A 63 8.52 -4.44 13.95
C THR A 63 8.74 -3.36 12.91
N ASP A 64 9.32 -3.74 11.76
CA ASP A 64 9.44 -2.84 10.61
C ASP A 64 8.07 -2.23 10.27
N ALA A 65 7.98 -0.90 10.35
CA ALA A 65 6.80 -0.16 9.94
C ALA A 65 6.84 -0.01 8.43
N MET A 66 5.76 -0.39 7.76
CA MET A 66 5.69 -0.31 6.31
C MET A 66 4.53 0.58 5.91
N TRP A 67 4.82 1.56 5.06
CA TRP A 67 3.87 2.53 4.54
C TRP A 67 3.86 2.53 3.02
N VAL A 68 2.68 2.70 2.44
CA VAL A 68 2.49 3.00 1.02
C VAL A 68 1.77 4.33 0.91
N PHE A 69 2.40 5.28 0.24
CA PHE A 69 1.81 6.55 -0.12
C PHE A 69 1.28 6.45 -1.54
N MET A 70 0.05 6.89 -1.78
CA MET A 70 -0.59 6.80 -3.10
C MET A 70 -1.09 8.18 -3.52
N THR A 71 -0.75 8.61 -4.73
CA THR A 71 -1.03 9.94 -5.26
C THR A 71 -1.55 9.89 -6.69
N ARG A 72 -2.35 10.88 -7.10
CA ARG A 72 -2.86 10.97 -8.50
C ARG A 72 -1.77 11.30 -9.52
N HIS A 73 -0.73 11.99 -9.07
CA HIS A 73 0.43 12.33 -9.90
C HIS A 73 1.69 11.69 -9.31
N PRO A 74 2.68 11.30 -10.15
CA PRO A 74 3.95 10.80 -9.65
C PRO A 74 4.60 11.83 -8.72
N HIS A 75 4.87 11.43 -7.48
CA HIS A 75 5.54 12.27 -6.51
C HIS A 75 6.91 11.65 -6.18
N ARG A 76 7.97 12.48 -6.16
CA ARG A 76 9.29 12.03 -5.69
C ARG A 76 9.42 12.35 -4.22
N TYR A 77 9.58 11.32 -3.40
CA TYR A 77 9.80 11.48 -1.97
C TYR A 77 11.31 11.56 -1.70
N HIS A 78 11.70 12.51 -0.86
CA HIS A 78 13.08 12.71 -0.46
C HIS A 78 13.19 12.43 1.03
N PHE A 79 13.83 11.33 1.39
CA PHE A 79 14.18 11.03 2.78
C PHE A 79 15.61 11.47 3.05
N THR A 80 15.78 12.34 4.05
CA THR A 80 17.09 12.89 4.43
C THR A 80 18.00 11.83 5.04
N ASP A 81 17.43 10.79 5.64
CA ASP A 81 18.15 9.67 6.23
C ASP A 81 17.76 8.35 5.53
N GLN A 82 18.52 7.98 4.50
CA GLN A 82 18.31 6.74 3.75
C GLN A 82 18.80 5.49 4.50
N ALA A 83 19.49 5.64 5.64
CA ALA A 83 19.95 4.49 6.42
C ALA A 83 18.79 3.82 7.18
N SER A 84 17.73 4.57 7.49
CA SER A 84 16.58 4.13 8.28
C SER A 84 15.37 3.69 7.45
N ALA A 85 15.41 3.80 6.12
CA ALA A 85 14.27 3.47 5.27
C ALA A 85 14.69 2.88 3.91
N ARG A 86 13.90 1.93 3.40
CA ARG A 86 14.08 1.29 2.09
C ARG A 86 12.85 1.45 1.22
N GLU A 87 13.04 1.73 -0.06
CA GLU A 87 11.94 1.78 -1.03
C GLU A 87 11.46 0.38 -1.43
N VAL A 88 10.16 0.27 -1.70
CA VAL A 88 9.55 -0.95 -2.24
C VAL A 88 9.89 -1.09 -3.71
N ALA A 89 10.47 -2.24 -4.09
CA ALA A 89 10.64 -2.63 -5.48
C ALA A 89 9.32 -3.25 -6.01
N TRP A 90 8.44 -2.42 -6.56
CA TRP A 90 7.09 -2.80 -7.04
C TRP A 90 7.08 -3.88 -8.12
N GLU A 91 8.18 -4.02 -8.84
CA GLU A 91 8.46 -4.99 -9.90
C GLU A 91 8.60 -6.40 -9.31
N ARG A 92 8.96 -6.48 -8.03
CA ARG A 92 9.03 -7.73 -7.26
C ARG A 92 7.75 -8.01 -6.47
N VAL A 93 6.84 -7.05 -6.39
CA VAL A 93 5.52 -7.24 -5.77
C VAL A 93 4.65 -8.04 -6.73
N ARG A 94 4.12 -9.18 -6.25
CA ARG A 94 3.26 -10.06 -7.05
C ARG A 94 2.01 -9.34 -7.55
N ASP A 95 1.56 -9.71 -8.74
CA ASP A 95 0.29 -9.26 -9.28
C ASP A 95 -0.85 -10.12 -8.76
N ILE A 96 -1.99 -9.47 -8.48
CA ILE A 96 -3.24 -10.12 -8.10
C ILE A 96 -4.38 -9.51 -8.90
N ALA A 97 -5.50 -10.22 -8.98
CA ALA A 97 -6.74 -9.63 -9.47
C ALA A 97 -7.15 -8.45 -8.58
N VAL A 98 -7.68 -7.40 -9.20
CA VAL A 98 -8.17 -6.23 -8.47
C VAL A 98 -9.32 -6.68 -7.55
N PRO A 99 -9.21 -6.49 -6.22
CA PRO A 99 -10.22 -6.96 -5.30
C PRO A 99 -11.44 -6.04 -5.33
N ALA A 100 -12.61 -6.63 -5.52
CA ALA A 100 -13.91 -5.95 -5.48
C ALA A 100 -14.72 -6.39 -4.25
N ASP A 101 -15.63 -5.53 -3.81
CA ASP A 101 -16.48 -5.74 -2.64
C ASP A 101 -17.52 -6.86 -2.82
N ASP A 102 -17.84 -7.25 -4.05
CA ASP A 102 -18.99 -8.12 -4.34
C ASP A 102 -18.81 -9.62 -4.03
N LYS A 103 -17.59 -10.08 -3.68
CA LYS A 103 -17.25 -11.44 -3.18
C LYS A 103 -15.73 -11.69 -2.98
N GLY A 104 -14.89 -10.65 -2.94
CA GLY A 104 -13.45 -10.89 -2.94
C GLY A 104 -12.94 -11.54 -1.64
N SER A 105 -11.95 -12.40 -1.81
CA SER A 105 -11.34 -13.17 -0.72
C SER A 105 -9.97 -12.59 -0.38
N LEU A 106 -9.61 -12.53 0.91
CA LEU A 106 -8.25 -12.16 1.35
C LEU A 106 -7.24 -13.29 1.18
N LEU A 107 -7.66 -14.49 0.75
CA LEU A 107 -6.78 -15.63 0.55
C LEU A 107 -5.54 -15.31 -0.33
N PRO A 108 -5.66 -14.55 -1.45
CA PRO A 108 -4.49 -14.19 -2.26
C PRO A 108 -3.51 -13.25 -1.56
N LEU A 109 -3.88 -12.66 -0.42
CA LEU A 109 -3.06 -11.73 0.36
C LEU A 109 -2.44 -12.39 1.60
N LEU A 110 -2.79 -13.64 1.91
CA LEU A 110 -2.17 -14.35 3.03
C LEU A 110 -0.68 -14.56 2.78
N ARG A 111 0.09 -14.49 3.87
CA ARG A 111 1.50 -14.89 3.88
C ARG A 111 1.57 -16.39 4.14
N HIS A 112 2.33 -17.11 3.31
CA HIS A 112 2.64 -18.54 3.47
C HIS A 112 4.09 -18.70 3.91
#